data_AF-A0A0W8DR97-F1
#
_entry.id   AF-A0A0W8DR97-F1
#
_cell.length_a   1.000
_cell.length_b   1.000
_cell.length_c   1.000
_cell.angle_alpha   90.00
_cell.angle_beta   90.00
_cell.angle_gamma   90.00
#
_symmetry.space_group_name_H-M   'P 1'
#
loop_
_entity.id
_entity.type
_entity.pdbx_description
1 polymer ?
#
loop_
_entity_poly.entity_id
_entity_poly.type
_entity_poly.pdbx_seq_one_letter_code
_entity_poly.pdbx_strand_id
1 'polypeptide(L)'
;MYQDHIPQISLTDEERAKYDQSARIFLLETMAERSKFDPEHINPKQWEYVRRRKSMSVYHSVNGTPDPAVLLMLGTGLIDGSIEDVLSGLYCDTTEDLRTAKVLLGYPLAGGAVMNASERRSVKDPFRFAGVKWFAAKSVWGLMRDRDVLTYERMGLTVDADGEQWGYHTLQSIRRPEWPMEAIPGMQRQHTATCYLYRPRRDINKRRYSSGDPSTNSANTRTRLSTTELPRRGLTSCTALRVATPRSSAR
;
A
#
# COMPACT_ATOMS: atom_id res chain seq x y z
N MET A 1 10.28 -8.84 23.43
CA MET A 1 10.46 -8.51 21.99
C MET A 1 10.73 -9.83 21.27
N TYR A 2 10.11 -10.10 20.13
CA TYR A 2 10.41 -11.30 19.31
C TYR A 2 11.80 -11.12 18.68
N GLN A 3 12.85 -11.35 19.46
CA GLN A 3 14.25 -11.15 19.09
C GLN A 3 14.98 -12.46 18.78
N ASP A 4 14.28 -13.59 18.90
CA ASP A 4 14.84 -14.89 18.54
C ASP A 4 14.98 -14.96 17.00
N HIS A 5 16.22 -15.18 16.59
CA HIS A 5 16.78 -15.31 15.24
C HIS A 5 15.77 -15.30 14.08
N ILE A 6 15.47 -14.12 13.52
CA ILE A 6 14.70 -14.02 12.28
C ILE A 6 15.63 -14.34 11.11
N PRO A 7 15.37 -15.39 10.31
CA PRO A 7 16.29 -15.83 9.27
C PRO A 7 16.29 -14.88 8.07
N GLN A 8 17.39 -14.91 7.32
CA GLN A 8 17.38 -14.46 5.94
C GLN A 8 16.81 -15.57 5.05
N ILE A 9 15.96 -15.20 4.11
CA ILE A 9 15.33 -16.10 3.15
C ILE A 9 16.07 -15.97 1.81
N SER A 10 16.59 -17.09 1.33
CA SER A 10 17.13 -17.20 -0.03
C SER A 10 16.02 -17.68 -0.96
N LEU A 11 15.88 -17.01 -2.10
CA LEU A 11 14.93 -17.40 -3.15
C LEU A 11 15.71 -17.84 -4.37
N THR A 12 15.35 -19.00 -4.92
CA THR A 12 15.83 -19.39 -6.25
C THR A 12 15.26 -18.48 -7.32
N ASP A 13 15.86 -18.48 -8.52
CA ASP A 13 15.34 -17.69 -9.64
C ASP A 13 13.94 -18.14 -10.06
N GLU A 14 13.64 -19.44 -9.96
CA GLU A 14 12.31 -19.99 -10.25
C GLU A 14 11.26 -19.54 -9.23
N GLU A 15 11.59 -19.59 -7.93
CA GLU A 15 10.71 -19.11 -6.87
C GLU A 15 10.43 -17.62 -7.02
N ARG A 16 11.47 -16.84 -7.33
CA ARG A 16 11.36 -15.40 -7.58
C ARG A 16 10.46 -15.12 -8.77
N ALA A 17 10.69 -15.78 -9.90
CA ALA A 17 9.88 -15.61 -11.10
C ALA A 17 8.39 -15.92 -10.84
N LYS A 18 8.10 -16.97 -10.06
CA LYS A 18 6.74 -17.31 -9.65
C LYS A 18 6.08 -16.23 -8.80
N TYR A 19 6.80 -15.70 -7.80
CA TYR A 19 6.27 -14.61 -6.97
C TYR A 19 6.08 -13.32 -7.78
N ASP A 20 6.99 -13.04 -8.71
CA ASP A 20 6.89 -11.88 -9.62
C ASP A 20 5.69 -11.98 -10.55
N GLN A 21 5.45 -13.15 -11.12
CA GLN A 21 4.28 -13.41 -11.94
C GLN A 21 2.99 -13.23 -11.13
N SER A 22 2.94 -13.77 -9.90
CA SER A 22 1.78 -13.60 -9.02
C SER A 22 1.53 -12.13 -8.65
N ALA A 23 2.58 -11.37 -8.35
CA ALA A 23 2.50 -9.95 -8.07
C ALA A 23 2.00 -9.15 -9.27
N ARG A 24 2.46 -9.50 -10.49
CA ARG A 24 2.02 -8.88 -11.74
C ARG A 24 0.55 -9.15 -12.03
N ILE A 25 0.10 -10.41 -11.90
CA ILE A 25 -1.30 -10.77 -12.10
C ILE A 25 -2.19 -9.97 -11.15
N PHE A 26 -1.85 -9.95 -9.87
CA PHE A 26 -2.66 -9.26 -8.87
C PHE A 26 -2.66 -7.74 -9.05
N LEU A 27 -1.56 -7.15 -9.52
CA LEU A 27 -1.51 -5.74 -9.93
C LEU A 27 -2.49 -5.46 -11.07
N LEU A 28 -2.47 -6.27 -12.12
CA LEU A 28 -3.34 -6.10 -13.29
C LEU A 28 -4.81 -6.27 -12.93
N GLU A 29 -5.16 -7.28 -12.13
CA GLU A 29 -6.51 -7.46 -11.58
C GLU A 29 -6.95 -6.24 -10.76
N THR A 30 -6.05 -5.69 -9.94
CA THR A 30 -6.34 -4.51 -9.13
C THR A 30 -6.57 -3.27 -9.99
N MET A 31 -5.81 -3.08 -11.07
CA MET A 31 -6.03 -2.00 -12.04
C MET A 31 -7.37 -2.16 -12.77
N ALA A 32 -7.71 -3.39 -13.18
CA ALA A 32 -8.98 -3.69 -13.82
C ALA A 32 -10.18 -3.51 -12.88
N GLU A 33 -10.03 -3.79 -11.58
CA GLU A 33 -11.10 -3.57 -10.62
C GLU A 33 -11.25 -2.09 -10.29
N ARG A 34 -10.12 -1.37 -10.16
CA ARG A 34 -10.12 0.09 -10.00
C ARG A 34 -10.82 0.81 -11.16
N SER A 35 -10.62 0.38 -12.41
CA SER A 35 -11.21 1.07 -13.57
C SER A 35 -12.74 1.03 -13.59
N LYS A 36 -13.35 0.04 -12.91
CA LYS A 36 -14.80 -0.09 -12.74
C LYS A 36 -15.34 0.69 -11.53
N PHE A 37 -14.46 1.09 -10.61
CA PHE A 37 -14.85 1.67 -9.33
C PHE A 37 -14.85 3.21 -9.38
N ASP A 38 -16.05 3.79 -9.36
CA ASP A 38 -16.23 5.23 -9.20
C ASP A 38 -16.46 5.60 -7.72
N PRO A 39 -15.51 6.29 -7.05
CA PRO A 39 -15.67 6.69 -5.66
C PRO A 39 -16.79 7.72 -5.42
N GLU A 40 -17.26 8.43 -6.46
CA GLU A 40 -18.36 9.40 -6.36
C GLU A 40 -19.73 8.71 -6.54
N HIS A 41 -19.78 7.60 -7.27
CA HIS A 41 -21.00 6.84 -7.57
C HIS A 41 -20.86 5.36 -7.22
N ILE A 42 -20.82 5.07 -5.92
CA ILE A 42 -20.72 3.70 -5.42
C ILE A 42 -22.00 2.91 -5.73
N ASN A 43 -21.88 1.79 -6.43
CA ASN A 43 -22.99 0.86 -6.63
C ASN A 43 -23.18 -0.03 -5.37
N PRO A 44 -24.27 0.14 -4.60
CA PRO A 44 -24.49 -0.61 -3.37
C PRO A 44 -24.77 -2.10 -3.60
N LYS A 45 -25.09 -2.52 -4.84
CA LYS A 45 -25.24 -3.94 -5.20
C LYS A 45 -23.90 -4.64 -5.39
N GLN A 46 -22.81 -3.89 -5.48
CA GLN A 46 -21.46 -4.43 -5.68
C GLN A 46 -20.57 -4.17 -4.46
N TRP A 47 -20.72 -3.00 -3.83
CA TRP A 47 -19.84 -2.55 -2.75
C TRP A 47 -20.64 -2.04 -1.57
N GLU A 48 -20.41 -2.67 -0.41
CA GLU A 48 -20.98 -2.22 0.86
C GLU A 48 -19.92 -1.50 1.69
N TYR A 49 -20.27 -0.32 2.19
CA TYR A 49 -19.37 0.49 3.02
C TYR A 49 -19.08 -0.20 4.36
N VAL A 50 -17.81 -0.31 4.72
CA VAL A 50 -17.37 -0.91 5.98
C VAL A 50 -17.05 0.18 7.00
N ARG A 51 -16.14 1.09 6.64
CA ARG A 51 -15.63 2.13 7.54
C ARG A 51 -14.78 3.16 6.80
N ARG A 52 -14.49 4.26 7.48
CA ARG A 52 -13.48 5.24 7.10
C ARG A 52 -12.37 5.29 8.15
N ARG A 53 -11.11 5.28 7.71
CA ARG A 53 -9.94 5.50 8.56
C ARG A 53 -9.13 6.64 7.97
N LYS A 54 -9.07 7.78 8.67
CA LYS A 54 -8.48 9.03 8.18
C LYS A 54 -9.10 9.42 6.83
N SER A 55 -8.29 9.52 5.78
CA SER A 55 -8.70 9.87 4.42
C SER A 55 -9.10 8.67 3.54
N MET A 56 -9.03 7.43 4.06
CA MET A 56 -9.38 6.22 3.32
C MET A 56 -10.76 5.68 3.72
N SER A 57 -11.67 5.58 2.75
CA SER A 57 -12.92 4.83 2.87
C SER A 57 -12.71 3.39 2.42
N VAL A 58 -13.31 2.43 3.13
CA VAL A 58 -13.16 0.99 2.89
C VAL A 58 -14.53 0.38 2.65
N TYR A 59 -14.59 -0.45 1.61
CA TYR A 59 -15.77 -1.17 1.15
C TYR A 59 -15.43 -2.65 1.06
N HIS A 60 -16.44 -3.51 1.18
CA HIS A 60 -16.31 -4.94 0.88
C HIS A 60 -17.21 -5.32 -0.29
N SER A 61 -16.78 -6.32 -1.06
CA SER A 61 -17.56 -6.85 -2.18
C SER A 61 -18.79 -7.58 -1.65
N VAL A 62 -19.98 -7.16 -2.10
CA VAL A 62 -21.25 -7.84 -1.80
C VAL A 62 -21.30 -9.22 -2.46
N ASN A 63 -20.74 -9.33 -3.66
CA ASN A 63 -20.67 -10.60 -4.41
C ASN A 63 -19.57 -11.54 -3.88
N GLY A 64 -18.74 -11.06 -2.96
CA GLY A 64 -17.65 -11.84 -2.37
C GLY A 64 -16.60 -12.28 -3.41
N THR A 65 -16.06 -13.48 -3.20
CA THR A 65 -15.18 -14.18 -4.12
C THR A 65 -15.71 -15.61 -4.32
N PRO A 66 -15.21 -16.38 -5.31
CA PRO A 66 -15.58 -17.79 -5.46
C PRO A 66 -15.33 -18.63 -4.20
N ASP A 67 -14.36 -18.24 -3.37
CA ASP A 67 -14.14 -18.82 -2.06
C ASP A 67 -14.89 -18.00 -0.98
N PRO A 68 -15.93 -18.56 -0.33
CA PRO A 68 -16.68 -17.84 0.71
C PRO A 68 -15.85 -17.55 1.97
N ALA A 69 -14.73 -18.25 2.16
CA ALA A 69 -13.80 -18.00 3.25
C ALA A 69 -12.84 -16.83 2.96
N VAL A 70 -12.99 -16.15 1.82
CA VAL A 70 -12.15 -15.03 1.39
C VAL A 70 -12.98 -13.76 1.23
N LEU A 71 -12.54 -12.68 1.89
CA LEU A 71 -13.10 -11.33 1.76
C LEU A 71 -12.32 -10.52 0.73
N LEU A 72 -13.05 -9.91 -0.19
CA LEU A 72 -12.57 -8.89 -1.10
C LEU A 72 -12.96 -7.51 -0.57
N MET A 73 -11.97 -6.64 -0.37
CA MET A 73 -12.15 -5.28 0.10
C MET A 73 -11.48 -4.29 -0.85
N LEU A 74 -12.09 -3.13 -1.02
CA LEU A 74 -11.55 -2.00 -1.76
C LEU A 74 -11.49 -0.78 -0.85
N GLY A 75 -10.31 -0.17 -0.77
CA GLY A 75 -10.09 1.11 -0.11
C GLY A 75 -9.84 2.20 -1.13
N THR A 76 -10.40 3.39 -0.94
CA THR A 76 -10.09 4.57 -1.76
C THR A 76 -9.92 5.80 -0.87
N GLY A 77 -9.03 6.71 -1.26
CA GLY A 77 -8.80 7.94 -0.52
C GLY A 77 -7.72 8.82 -1.11
N LEU A 78 -7.33 9.82 -0.33
CA LEU A 78 -6.33 10.82 -0.71
C LEU A 78 -5.20 10.85 0.32
N ILE A 79 -3.97 10.99 -0.17
CA ILE A 79 -2.75 11.11 0.62
C ILE A 79 -2.11 12.46 0.28
N ASP A 80 -1.68 13.19 1.31
CA ASP A 80 -0.90 14.41 1.14
C ASP A 80 0.53 14.06 0.73
N GLY A 81 0.99 14.62 -0.40
CA GLY A 81 2.27 14.30 -1.02
C GLY A 81 2.15 13.93 -2.50
N SER A 82 3.24 14.09 -3.23
CA SER A 82 3.34 13.56 -4.60
C SER A 82 3.41 12.02 -4.59
N ILE A 83 3.33 11.37 -5.75
CA ILE A 83 3.53 9.91 -5.83
C ILE A 83 4.92 9.56 -5.31
N GLU A 84 5.93 10.37 -5.65
CA GLU A 84 7.31 10.18 -5.26
C GLU A 84 7.48 10.27 -3.74
N ASP A 85 6.81 11.22 -3.08
CA ASP A 85 6.79 11.32 -1.62
C ASP A 85 6.23 10.03 -1.00
N VAL A 86 5.10 9.53 -1.53
CA VAL A 86 4.45 8.32 -1.05
C VAL A 86 5.32 7.09 -1.25
N LEU A 87 5.84 6.87 -2.46
CA LEU A 87 6.66 5.71 -2.77
C LEU A 87 8.00 5.74 -2.01
N SER A 88 8.60 6.91 -1.84
CA SER A 88 9.82 7.06 -1.03
C SER A 88 9.57 6.71 0.44
N GLY A 89 8.44 7.15 1.00
CA GLY A 89 8.06 6.84 2.39
C GLY A 89 7.69 5.37 2.62
N LEU A 90 7.29 4.65 1.58
CA LEU A 90 6.96 3.22 1.65
C LEU A 90 8.16 2.30 1.37
N TYR A 91 9.21 2.83 0.73
CA TYR A 91 10.40 2.06 0.40
C TYR A 91 11.13 1.64 1.68
N CYS A 92 11.28 0.33 1.88
CA CYS A 92 12.06 -0.22 2.98
C CYS A 92 12.79 -1.47 2.49
N ASP A 93 14.11 -1.42 2.49
CA ASP A 93 14.98 -2.55 2.12
C ASP A 93 15.97 -2.93 3.24
N THR A 94 15.79 -2.33 4.42
CA THR A 94 16.39 -2.72 5.70
C THR A 94 15.31 -2.97 6.75
N THR A 95 15.65 -3.76 7.77
CA THR A 95 14.74 -4.06 8.89
C THR A 95 14.43 -2.82 9.72
N GLU A 96 15.39 -1.91 9.89
CA GLU A 96 15.19 -0.68 10.63
C GLU A 96 14.18 0.24 9.92
N ASP A 97 14.35 0.46 8.62
CA ASP A 97 13.43 1.27 7.82
C ASP A 97 12.02 0.70 7.86
N LEU A 98 11.87 -0.64 7.72
CA LEU A 98 10.57 -1.29 7.79
C LEU A 98 9.88 -1.03 9.14
N ARG A 99 10.61 -1.18 10.24
CA ARG A 99 10.05 -0.97 11.58
C ARG A 99 9.62 0.48 11.77
N THR A 100 10.49 1.42 11.40
CA THR A 100 10.24 2.86 11.45
C THR A 100 9.01 3.24 10.62
N ALA A 101 8.95 2.81 9.35
CA ALA A 101 7.84 3.08 8.46
C ALA A 101 6.51 2.52 9.00
N LYS A 102 6.49 1.29 9.53
CA LYS A 102 5.27 0.70 10.11
C LYS A 102 4.77 1.50 11.31
N VAL A 103 5.66 1.92 12.21
CA VAL A 103 5.29 2.77 13.37
C VAL A 103 4.75 4.12 12.91
N LEU A 104 5.41 4.79 11.95
CA LEU A 104 4.96 6.07 11.39
C LEU A 104 3.59 5.96 10.70
N LEU A 105 3.30 4.82 10.06
CA LEU A 105 1.99 4.52 9.46
C LEU A 105 0.91 4.16 10.51
N GLY A 106 1.24 4.18 11.80
CA GLY A 106 0.33 3.85 12.89
C GLY A 106 -0.06 2.37 12.91
N TYR A 107 0.85 1.50 12.48
CA TYR A 107 0.73 0.06 12.65
C TYR A 107 1.14 -0.31 14.09
N PRO A 108 0.35 -1.10 14.83
CA PRO A 108 0.66 -1.49 16.22
C PRO A 108 1.78 -2.54 16.25
N LEU A 109 2.99 -2.14 15.83
CA LEU A 109 4.11 -3.03 15.53
C LEU A 109 4.58 -3.80 16.78
N ALA A 110 4.59 -5.12 16.68
CA ALA A 110 5.15 -6.02 17.68
C ALA A 110 6.53 -6.56 17.28
N GLY A 111 6.83 -6.56 15.97
CA GLY A 111 8.09 -7.01 15.39
C GLY A 111 8.06 -6.85 13.87
N GLY A 112 9.22 -6.86 13.24
CA GLY A 112 9.33 -6.84 11.79
C GLY A 112 10.76 -7.05 11.31
N ALA A 113 10.90 -7.57 10.09
CA ALA A 113 12.17 -7.82 9.44
C ALA A 113 12.04 -7.79 7.92
N VAL A 114 13.06 -7.26 7.25
CA VAL A 114 13.32 -7.53 5.84
C VAL A 114 14.16 -8.81 5.80
N MET A 115 13.56 -9.89 5.31
CA MET A 115 14.17 -11.23 5.29
C MET A 115 14.82 -11.53 3.94
N ASN A 116 14.45 -10.78 2.89
CA ASN A 116 15.05 -10.85 1.57
C ASN A 116 14.83 -9.51 0.85
N ALA A 117 15.83 -9.04 0.12
CA ALA A 117 15.72 -7.92 -0.81
C ALA A 117 16.35 -8.34 -2.14
N SER A 118 15.51 -8.94 -2.98
CA SER A 118 15.84 -9.50 -4.29
C SER A 118 16.12 -8.44 -5.35
N GLU A 119 15.37 -7.34 -5.31
CA GLU A 119 15.60 -6.13 -6.09
C GLU A 119 15.55 -4.91 -5.15
N ARG A 120 16.42 -3.93 -5.42
CA ARG A 120 16.51 -2.67 -4.69
C ARG A 120 16.40 -1.51 -5.67
N ARG A 121 16.14 -0.32 -5.15
CA ARG A 121 16.08 0.90 -5.96
C ARG A 121 17.41 1.16 -6.66
N SER A 122 17.35 1.79 -7.81
CA SER A 122 18.51 2.25 -8.57
C SER A 122 18.29 3.67 -9.06
N VAL A 123 19.31 4.27 -9.68
CA VAL A 123 19.17 5.59 -10.32
C VAL A 123 18.10 5.57 -11.42
N LYS A 124 17.96 4.45 -12.14
CA LYS A 124 16.97 4.29 -13.23
C LYS A 124 15.58 3.95 -12.69
N ASP A 125 15.53 3.22 -11.59
CA ASP A 125 14.29 2.75 -10.97
C ASP A 125 14.26 3.13 -9.47
N PRO A 126 13.97 4.41 -9.13
CA PRO A 126 14.15 4.94 -7.77
C PRO A 126 13.20 4.34 -6.73
N PHE A 127 12.11 3.69 -7.17
CA PHE A 127 11.10 3.08 -6.30
C PHE A 127 11.00 1.57 -6.44
N ARG A 128 11.93 0.94 -7.18
CA ARG A 128 11.92 -0.51 -7.40
C ARG A 128 12.29 -1.25 -6.12
N PHE A 129 11.45 -2.17 -5.71
CA PHE A 129 11.81 -3.18 -4.72
C PHE A 129 11.08 -4.49 -5.03
N ALA A 130 11.76 -5.61 -4.77
CA ALA A 130 11.18 -6.93 -4.74
C ALA A 130 11.84 -7.73 -3.61
N GLY A 131 11.07 -8.42 -2.78
CA GLY A 131 11.66 -9.19 -1.68
C GLY A 131 10.66 -9.66 -0.64
N VAL A 132 11.16 -10.28 0.43
CA VAL A 132 10.35 -10.87 1.49
C VAL A 132 10.45 -10.02 2.75
N LYS A 133 9.28 -9.65 3.28
CA LYS A 133 9.15 -8.95 4.55
C LYS A 133 8.23 -9.70 5.49
N TRP A 134 8.59 -9.66 6.76
CA TRP A 134 7.77 -10.15 7.85
C TRP A 134 7.45 -9.00 8.80
N PHE A 135 6.22 -8.91 9.28
CA PHE A 135 5.85 -7.97 10.33
C PHE A 135 4.69 -8.48 11.16
N ALA A 136 4.71 -8.14 12.45
CA ALA A 136 3.72 -8.54 13.43
C ALA A 136 3.06 -7.33 14.09
N ALA A 137 1.78 -7.46 14.41
CA ALA A 137 0.96 -6.50 15.11
C ALA A 137 0.50 -7.04 16.46
N LYS A 138 0.52 -6.17 17.47
CA LYS A 138 -0.18 -6.40 18.72
C LYS A 138 -1.68 -6.38 18.50
N SER A 139 -2.36 -7.34 19.13
CA SER A 139 -3.80 -7.34 19.24
C SER A 139 -4.30 -6.19 20.11
N VAL A 140 -5.46 -5.64 19.77
CA VAL A 140 -6.09 -4.59 20.57
C VAL A 140 -6.71 -5.23 21.81
N TRP A 141 -6.35 -4.74 22.99
CA TRP A 141 -6.88 -5.16 24.30
C TRP A 141 -6.60 -6.61 24.73
N GLY A 142 -5.66 -7.32 24.09
CA GLY A 142 -5.25 -8.68 24.51
C GLY A 142 -6.33 -9.77 24.39
N LEU A 143 -7.54 -9.43 23.93
CA LEU A 143 -8.66 -10.36 23.75
C LEU A 143 -8.48 -11.32 22.57
N MET A 144 -7.44 -11.11 21.75
CA MET A 144 -7.15 -11.93 20.56
C MET A 144 -5.66 -12.17 20.47
N ARG A 145 -5.26 -13.26 19.80
CA ARG A 145 -3.85 -13.53 19.50
C ARG A 145 -3.25 -12.39 18.69
N ASP A 146 -1.99 -12.06 19.00
CA ASP A 146 -1.16 -11.21 18.16
C ASP A 146 -1.06 -11.83 16.76
N ARG A 147 -0.80 -11.00 15.76
CA ARG A 147 -0.83 -11.44 14.36
C ARG A 147 0.44 -11.11 13.64
N ASP A 148 0.87 -11.99 12.76
CA ASP A 148 1.96 -11.73 11.85
C ASP A 148 1.56 -12.02 10.40
N VAL A 149 2.37 -11.50 9.49
CA VAL A 149 2.27 -11.79 8.07
C VAL A 149 3.67 -11.89 7.50
N LEU A 150 3.87 -12.88 6.62
CA LEU A 150 5.06 -13.07 5.81
C LEU A 150 4.67 -12.82 4.36
N THR A 151 5.17 -11.75 3.76
CA THR A 151 4.79 -11.35 2.40
C THR A 151 5.98 -11.27 1.47
N TYR A 152 5.78 -11.73 0.23
CA TYR A 152 6.55 -11.21 -0.89
C TYR A 152 5.94 -9.86 -1.29
N GLU A 153 6.79 -8.84 -1.42
CA GLU A 153 6.36 -7.49 -1.79
C GLU A 153 7.07 -7.07 -3.08
N ARG A 154 6.32 -6.42 -3.98
CA ARG A 154 6.90 -5.67 -5.11
C ARG A 154 6.37 -4.23 -5.12
N MET A 155 7.21 -3.28 -5.47
CA MET A 155 6.81 -1.89 -5.66
C MET A 155 7.58 -1.26 -6.82
N GLY A 156 6.99 -0.22 -7.39
CA GLY A 156 7.59 0.55 -8.46
C GLY A 156 6.57 1.44 -9.16
N LEU A 157 6.91 1.80 -10.39
CA LEU A 157 6.03 2.53 -11.30
C LEU A 157 5.52 1.58 -12.39
N THR A 158 4.30 1.81 -12.85
CA THR A 158 3.70 1.15 -14.01
C THR A 158 2.90 2.15 -14.82
N VAL A 159 2.50 1.77 -16.02
CA VAL A 159 1.55 2.52 -16.86
C VAL A 159 0.31 1.68 -17.12
N ASP A 160 -0.84 2.32 -17.25
CA ASP A 160 -2.06 1.66 -17.70
C ASP A 160 -2.21 1.70 -19.23
N ALA A 161 -3.33 1.18 -19.74
CA ALA A 161 -3.62 1.14 -21.18
C ALA A 161 -3.78 2.53 -21.81
N ASP A 162 -4.10 3.55 -21.01
CA ASP A 162 -4.26 4.94 -21.45
C ASP A 162 -2.93 5.72 -21.35
N GLY A 163 -1.86 5.08 -20.90
CA GLY A 163 -0.55 5.70 -20.69
C GLY A 163 -0.46 6.55 -19.41
N GLU A 164 -1.43 6.48 -18.49
CA GLU A 164 -1.32 7.15 -17.20
C GLU A 164 -0.30 6.40 -16.33
N GLN A 165 0.61 7.17 -15.71
CA GLN A 165 1.61 6.62 -14.78
C GLN A 165 0.99 6.38 -13.39
N TRP A 166 1.28 5.20 -12.85
CA TRP A 166 0.85 4.76 -11.53
C TRP A 166 2.04 4.33 -10.69
N GLY A 167 2.03 4.72 -9.41
CA GLY A 167 2.81 4.04 -8.39
C GLY A 167 2.08 2.80 -7.91
N TYR A 168 2.79 1.72 -7.63
CA TYR A 168 2.18 0.53 -7.05
C TYR A 168 2.99 -0.08 -5.91
N HIS A 169 2.31 -0.80 -5.03
CA HIS A 169 2.92 -1.66 -4.00
C HIS A 169 2.04 -2.88 -3.78
N THR A 170 2.51 -4.05 -4.18
CA THR A 170 1.87 -5.34 -3.90
C THR A 170 2.53 -5.99 -2.69
N LEU A 171 1.71 -6.60 -1.84
CA LEU A 171 2.13 -7.39 -0.69
C LEU A 171 1.29 -8.67 -0.68
N GLN A 172 1.91 -9.83 -0.95
CA GLN A 172 1.21 -11.10 -1.05
C GLN A 172 1.80 -12.11 -0.07
N SER A 173 0.94 -12.75 0.71
CA SER A 173 1.37 -13.74 1.69
C SER A 173 2.01 -14.95 1.01
N ILE A 174 3.17 -15.36 1.50
CA ILE A 174 3.89 -16.53 1.04
C ILE A 174 4.05 -17.55 2.18
N ARG A 175 4.34 -18.80 1.82
CA ARG A 175 4.74 -19.86 2.76
C ARG A 175 6.20 -20.20 2.53
N ARG A 176 6.96 -20.29 3.61
CA ARG A 176 8.40 -20.57 3.59
C ARG A 176 8.75 -21.57 4.68
N PRO A 177 9.49 -22.66 4.38
CA PRO A 177 9.94 -23.59 5.41
C PRO A 177 10.89 -22.93 6.43
N GLU A 178 11.62 -21.89 6.04
CA GLU A 178 12.52 -21.13 6.91
C GLU A 178 11.75 -20.30 7.95
N TRP A 179 10.49 -19.97 7.68
CA TRP A 179 9.65 -19.19 8.58
C TRP A 179 8.20 -19.70 8.59
N PRO A 180 7.97 -20.88 9.19
CA PRO A 180 6.67 -21.54 9.21
C PRO A 180 5.63 -20.71 9.98
N MET A 181 4.36 -21.14 9.92
CA MET A 181 3.25 -20.40 10.54
C MET A 181 3.37 -20.40 12.07
N GLU A 182 3.98 -21.44 12.63
CA GLU A 182 4.18 -21.69 14.05
C GLU A 182 5.53 -21.15 14.57
N ALA A 183 6.30 -20.45 13.72
CA ALA A 183 7.63 -19.93 14.06
C ALA A 183 7.65 -19.06 15.34
N ILE A 184 6.52 -18.43 15.66
CA ILE A 184 6.36 -17.62 16.87
C ILE A 184 5.18 -18.18 17.69
N PRO A 185 5.45 -18.76 18.89
CA PRO A 185 4.41 -19.26 19.77
C PRO A 185 3.35 -18.19 20.10
N GLY A 186 2.07 -18.58 20.02
CA GLY A 186 0.95 -17.70 20.33
C GLY A 186 0.60 -16.65 19.26
N MET A 187 1.40 -16.55 18.19
CA MET A 187 1.13 -15.69 17.04
C MET A 187 0.17 -16.36 16.06
N GLN A 188 -0.73 -15.58 15.47
CA GLN A 188 -1.62 -16.05 14.41
C GLN A 188 -1.16 -15.49 13.05
N ARG A 189 -0.61 -16.37 12.20
CA ARG A 189 -0.23 -16.04 10.82
C ARG A 189 -1.46 -15.70 9.98
N GLN A 190 -1.47 -14.50 9.43
CA GLN A 190 -2.50 -14.07 8.49
C GLN A 190 -2.13 -14.46 7.05
N HIS A 191 -3.14 -14.78 6.26
CA HIS A 191 -3.00 -14.96 4.81
C HIS A 191 -3.80 -13.87 4.09
N THR A 192 -3.09 -13.04 3.33
CA THR A 192 -3.64 -11.88 2.64
C THR A 192 -2.81 -11.47 1.44
N ALA A 193 -3.47 -10.91 0.43
CA ALA A 193 -2.88 -10.16 -0.66
C ALA A 193 -3.42 -8.72 -0.60
N THR A 194 -2.57 -7.72 -0.77
CA THR A 194 -2.99 -6.32 -0.90
C THR A 194 -2.18 -5.64 -1.99
N CYS A 195 -2.84 -4.91 -2.88
CA CYS A 195 -2.21 -4.09 -3.91
C CYS A 195 -2.68 -2.65 -3.72
N TYR A 196 -1.72 -1.75 -3.55
CA TYR A 196 -1.95 -0.32 -3.54
C TYR A 196 -1.61 0.27 -4.90
N LEU A 197 -2.47 1.17 -5.38
CA LEU A 197 -2.31 1.98 -6.58
C LEU A 197 -2.34 3.46 -6.21
N TYR A 198 -1.35 4.20 -6.70
CA TYR A 198 -1.16 5.61 -6.44
C TYR A 198 -1.12 6.39 -7.76
N ARG A 199 -1.86 7.50 -7.83
CA ARG A 199 -1.79 8.43 -8.96
C ARG A 199 -1.95 9.88 -8.51
N PRO A 200 -1.47 10.88 -9.27
CA PRO A 200 -1.71 12.28 -8.93
C PRO A 200 -3.21 12.58 -8.97
N ARG A 201 -3.68 13.43 -8.05
CA ARG A 201 -5.06 13.91 -8.07
C ARG A 201 -5.22 14.93 -9.21
N ARG A 202 -6.09 14.61 -10.18
CA ARG A 202 -6.26 15.41 -11.41
C ARG A 202 -6.93 16.79 -11.19
N ASP A 203 -7.59 17.03 -10.06
CA ASP A 203 -8.42 18.22 -9.81
C ASP A 203 -7.66 19.45 -9.25
N ILE A 204 -6.46 19.28 -8.71
CA ILE A 204 -5.62 20.42 -8.27
C ILE A 204 -5.04 21.16 -9.48
N ASN A 205 -4.77 20.46 -10.58
CA ASN A 205 -4.24 21.10 -11.79
C ASN A 205 -5.29 21.99 -12.48
N LYS A 206 -6.60 21.74 -12.32
CA LYS A 206 -7.66 22.59 -12.89
C LYS A 206 -7.84 23.92 -12.15
N ARG A 207 -7.59 23.98 -10.84
CA ARG A 207 -7.67 25.26 -10.08
C ARG A 207 -6.49 26.20 -10.35
N ARG A 208 -5.36 25.70 -10.86
CA ARG A 208 -4.20 26.54 -11.23
C ARG A 208 -4.39 27.29 -12.55
N TYR A 209 -5.22 26.79 -13.47
CA TYR A 209 -5.47 27.44 -14.76
C TYR A 209 -6.64 28.42 -14.76
N SER A 210 -7.45 28.46 -13.70
CA SER A 210 -8.64 29.32 -13.60
C SER A 210 -8.44 30.61 -12.79
N SER A 211 -7.24 30.85 -12.24
CA SER A 211 -6.91 32.10 -11.51
C SER A 211 -5.94 33.02 -12.26
N GLY A 212 -5.89 32.95 -13.59
CA GLY A 212 -5.29 33.99 -14.41
C GLY A 212 -6.26 35.15 -14.55
N ASP A 213 -6.24 36.08 -13.59
CA ASP A 213 -6.93 37.37 -13.71
C ASP A 213 -6.27 38.18 -14.84
N PRO A 214 -6.98 38.53 -15.93
CA PRO A 214 -6.42 39.32 -17.03
C PRO A 214 -6.46 40.84 -16.76
N SER A 215 -6.41 41.27 -15.50
CA SER A 215 -6.40 42.71 -15.19
C SER A 215 -5.46 43.08 -14.05
N THR A 216 -4.22 43.47 -14.35
CA THR A 216 -3.61 44.65 -13.70
C THR A 216 -2.37 45.11 -14.44
N ASN A 217 -2.52 46.25 -15.12
CA ASN A 217 -1.44 47.12 -15.50
C ASN A 217 -1.24 48.19 -14.39
N SER A 218 0.00 48.63 -14.23
CA SER A 218 0.50 49.73 -13.39
C SER A 218 0.97 49.43 -11.94
N ALA A 219 2.30 49.52 -11.80
CA ALA A 219 3.09 50.14 -10.73
C ALA A 219 2.49 50.28 -9.32
N ASN A 220 3.04 49.55 -8.35
CA ASN A 220 3.76 50.17 -7.22
C ASN A 220 4.50 49.13 -6.36
N THR A 221 5.77 49.40 -6.11
CA THR A 221 6.68 48.63 -5.26
C THR A 221 6.36 48.89 -3.79
N ARG A 222 6.00 47.85 -3.03
CA ARG A 222 6.32 47.77 -1.60
C ARG A 222 6.47 46.31 -1.17
N THR A 223 7.73 45.94 -0.97
CA THR A 223 8.20 44.64 -0.51
C THR A 223 7.60 44.33 0.85
N ARG A 224 6.62 43.42 0.88
CA ARG A 224 6.20 42.73 2.10
C ARG A 224 6.84 41.35 2.04
N LEU A 225 7.68 41.05 3.03
CA LEU A 225 8.37 39.77 3.22
C LEU A 225 7.40 38.62 2.92
N SER A 226 7.69 37.87 1.86
CA SER A 226 6.99 36.66 1.52
C SER A 226 7.24 35.65 2.64
N THR A 227 6.21 35.39 3.43
CA THR A 227 6.10 34.09 4.09
C THR A 227 6.25 33.08 2.97
N THR A 228 7.32 32.29 3.01
CA THR A 228 7.55 31.21 2.07
C THR A 228 6.42 30.21 2.29
N GLU A 229 5.32 30.37 1.55
CA GLU A 229 4.34 29.30 1.42
C GLU A 229 5.11 28.16 0.76
N LEU A 230 5.55 27.20 1.59
CA LEU A 230 5.98 25.88 1.12
C LEU A 230 4.94 25.45 0.07
N PRO A 231 5.34 25.15 -1.18
CA PRO A 231 4.40 24.76 -2.20
C PRO A 231 3.56 23.62 -1.63
N ARG A 232 2.24 23.85 -1.46
CA ARG A 232 1.35 22.85 -0.88
C ARG A 232 1.56 21.55 -1.67
N ARG A 233 2.15 20.55 -1.00
CA ARG A 233 2.53 19.26 -1.59
C ARG A 233 1.32 18.70 -2.32
N GLY A 234 1.52 18.10 -3.49
CA GLY A 234 0.43 17.57 -4.32
C GLY A 234 -0.46 16.60 -3.53
N LEU A 235 -1.68 16.31 -4.02
CA LEU A 235 -2.48 15.21 -3.48
C LEU A 235 -2.32 13.99 -4.37
N THR A 236 -2.18 12.83 -3.75
CA THR A 236 -2.13 11.53 -4.43
C THR A 236 -3.40 10.75 -4.12
N SER A 237 -4.11 10.31 -5.16
CA SER A 237 -5.21 9.35 -5.02
C SER A 237 -4.62 7.97 -4.75
N CYS A 238 -5.14 7.32 -3.72
CA CYS A 238 -4.78 5.95 -3.34
C CYS A 238 -6.01 5.05 -3.52
N THR A 239 -5.80 3.90 -4.17
CA THR A 239 -6.74 2.78 -4.10
C THR A 239 -6.00 1.55 -3.62
N ALA A 240 -6.64 0.77 -2.76
CA ALA A 240 -6.11 -0.48 -2.25
C ALA A 240 -7.12 -1.60 -2.50
N LEU A 241 -6.75 -2.64 -3.25
CA LEU A 241 -7.52 -3.87 -3.31
C LEU A 241 -6.90 -4.89 -2.35
N ARG A 242 -7.72 -5.47 -1.50
CA ARG A 242 -7.28 -6.44 -0.50
C ARG A 242 -8.13 -7.70 -0.56
N VAL A 243 -7.43 -8.82 -0.66
CA VAL A 243 -7.99 -10.17 -0.52
C VAL A 243 -7.45 -10.75 0.77
N ALA A 244 -8.33 -11.23 1.65
CA ALA A 244 -7.92 -11.81 2.91
C ALA A 244 -8.89 -12.90 3.33
N THR A 245 -8.39 -14.01 3.87
CA THR A 245 -9.26 -14.94 4.57
C THR A 245 -9.70 -14.31 5.90
N PRO A 246 -11.01 -14.06 6.12
CA PRO A 246 -11.55 -13.80 7.45
C PRO A 246 -11.09 -14.86 8.45
N ARG A 247 -11.16 -14.49 9.73
CA ARG A 247 -10.88 -15.41 10.82
C ARG A 247 -11.66 -16.70 10.57
N SER A 248 -10.99 -17.85 10.60
CA SER A 248 -11.72 -19.01 11.09
C SER A 248 -12.09 -18.67 12.53
N SER A 249 -13.38 -18.54 12.81
CA SER A 249 -13.86 -18.88 14.14
C SER A 249 -13.43 -20.34 14.31
N ALA A 250 -12.36 -20.57 15.07
CA ALA A 250 -12.09 -21.91 15.56
C ALA A 250 -13.40 -22.39 16.21
N ARG A 251 -14.00 -23.43 15.64
CA ARG A 251 -14.88 -24.30 16.40
C ARG A 251 -14.01 -25.09 17.36
#